data_AF-A0A183GAU2-F1
#
_entry.id   AF-A0A183GAU2-F1
#
_cell.length_a   1.000
_cell.length_b   1.000
_cell.length_c   1.000
_cell.angle_alpha   90.00
_cell.angle_beta   90.00
_cell.angle_gamma   90.00
#
_symmetry.space_group_name_H-M   'P 1'
#
loop_
_entity.id
_entity.type
_entity.pdbx_description
1 polymer ?
#
loop_
_entity_poly.entity_id
_entity_poly.type
_entity_poly.pdbx_seq_one_letter_code
_entity_poly.pdbx_strand_id
1 'polypeptide(L)'
;MSCKKCRYDKCIACNMNPELVRSTRGTKDRSITPSENCLTTDEEQFAQLDTESPSRSEALAASRYEDLPRIPSGADLEREGRRWITEHYIEIEASLNSRRKIMYTDAKMMNVFNSVCKCPYEKRHLKPLNYKNYSGLSRADFIMLYDYATAFLDFKKLETSEKHTLYRYVCGVDSLMNSAYFTSCLAYDDKWVVLSSGEYICIDPMPMTGDEPWAQHLFSNKEDLQKYKSIIPWKAGLWSTIIVPFCELNVQFEEFCLLKALTCWHISRYKFGDNGRKVCHKQRDILIRCLHDVCSELVGDPSERVGNLILFISCVFQQMLEMINSLVMLTFFDIFDCDAVLKEFFAHESY
;
A
#
# COMPACT_ATOMS: atom_id res chain seq x y z
N MET A 1 -3.31 7.17 -39.07
CA MET A 1 -4.07 7.66 -37.88
C MET A 1 -5.44 8.13 -38.34
N SER A 2 -6.55 7.68 -37.74
CA SER A 2 -7.90 8.15 -38.15
C SER A 2 -8.21 9.51 -37.56
N CYS A 3 -8.73 10.46 -38.36
CA CYS A 3 -9.12 11.78 -37.86
C CYS A 3 -10.36 11.70 -36.95
N LYS A 4 -10.63 12.79 -36.19
CA LYS A 4 -11.76 12.84 -35.24
C LYS A 4 -13.12 12.59 -35.92
N LYS A 5 -13.29 13.03 -37.18
CA LYS A 5 -14.51 12.78 -37.96
C LYS A 5 -14.69 11.28 -38.26
N CYS A 6 -13.67 10.59 -38.77
CA CYS A 6 -13.74 9.15 -38.99
C CYS A 6 -14.00 8.33 -37.72
N ARG A 7 -13.61 8.83 -36.53
CA ARG A 7 -13.97 8.19 -35.25
C ARG A 7 -15.44 8.43 -34.90
N TYR A 8 -15.94 9.67 -35.06
CA TYR A 8 -17.35 10.01 -34.86
C TYR A 8 -18.27 9.20 -35.79
N ASP A 9 -17.96 9.18 -37.09
CA ASP A 9 -18.76 8.48 -38.10
C ASP A 9 -18.82 6.96 -37.83
N LYS A 10 -17.74 6.36 -37.29
CA LYS A 10 -17.75 4.97 -36.79
C LYS A 10 -18.65 4.78 -35.57
N CYS A 11 -18.65 5.69 -34.61
CA CYS A 11 -19.58 5.62 -33.47
C CYS A 11 -21.05 5.68 -33.92
N ILE A 12 -21.38 6.55 -34.89
CA ILE A 12 -22.73 6.63 -35.45
C ILE A 12 -23.09 5.36 -36.25
N ALA A 13 -22.17 4.81 -37.03
CA ALA A 13 -22.36 3.53 -37.72
C ALA A 13 -22.60 2.34 -36.76
N CYS A 14 -22.17 2.46 -35.50
CA CYS A 14 -22.46 1.52 -34.42
C CYS A 14 -23.72 1.88 -33.59
N ASN A 15 -24.64 2.70 -34.13
CA ASN A 15 -25.89 3.15 -33.47
C ASN A 15 -25.70 3.86 -32.11
N MET A 16 -24.54 4.46 -31.85
CA MET A 16 -24.33 5.25 -30.63
C MET A 16 -25.08 6.59 -30.71
N ASN A 17 -25.69 7.02 -29.60
CA ASN A 17 -26.45 8.27 -29.54
C ASN A 17 -25.55 9.49 -29.90
N PRO A 18 -25.86 10.26 -30.96
CA PRO A 18 -25.03 11.38 -31.42
C PRO A 18 -24.69 12.43 -30.36
N GLU A 19 -25.58 12.66 -29.39
CA GLU A 19 -25.41 13.70 -28.37
C GLU A 19 -24.35 13.35 -27.33
N LEU A 20 -24.16 12.05 -27.05
CA LEU A 20 -23.18 11.55 -26.08
C LEU A 20 -21.76 11.44 -26.65
N VAL A 21 -21.57 11.64 -27.95
CA VAL A 21 -20.28 11.46 -28.67
C VAL A 21 -19.57 12.80 -28.94
N ARG A 22 -20.13 13.94 -28.49
CA ARG A 22 -19.52 15.27 -28.65
C ARG A 22 -18.73 15.70 -27.40
N SER A 23 -17.49 16.11 -27.61
CA SER A 23 -16.62 16.69 -26.56
C SER A 23 -17.06 18.12 -26.23
N THR A 24 -17.25 18.41 -24.93
CA THR A 24 -17.65 19.71 -24.39
C THR A 24 -16.49 20.71 -24.36
N ARG A 25 -16.27 21.43 -25.47
CA ARG A 25 -15.85 22.85 -25.43
C ARG A 25 -16.07 23.53 -26.78
N GLY A 26 -16.52 24.78 -26.72
CA GLY A 26 -17.14 25.48 -27.86
C GLY A 26 -16.19 25.95 -28.97
N THR A 27 -16.74 25.94 -30.18
CA THR A 27 -16.75 27.06 -31.13
C THR A 27 -15.48 27.92 -31.27
N LYS A 28 -14.72 27.67 -32.34
CA LYS A 28 -14.23 28.72 -33.26
C LYS A 28 -13.80 28.13 -34.61
N ASP A 29 -14.38 28.69 -35.67
CA ASP A 29 -13.83 28.79 -37.04
C ASP A 29 -12.36 29.31 -37.01
N ARG A 30 -11.43 29.13 -37.96
CA ARG A 30 -11.28 28.51 -39.31
C ARG A 30 -9.74 28.46 -39.60
N SER A 31 -9.15 27.83 -40.62
CA SER A 31 -9.55 26.90 -41.70
C SER A 31 -8.27 26.32 -42.34
N ILE A 32 -8.32 25.15 -42.99
CA ILE A 32 -7.24 24.61 -43.83
C ILE A 32 -7.84 24.04 -45.13
N THR A 33 -7.19 24.25 -46.27
CA THR A 33 -7.49 23.60 -47.56
C THR A 33 -6.38 22.63 -47.99
N PRO A 34 -6.68 21.63 -48.86
CA PRO A 34 -5.96 20.35 -48.85
C PRO A 34 -5.46 19.87 -50.23
N SER A 35 -4.78 18.71 -50.23
CA SER A 35 -4.76 17.69 -51.30
C SER A 35 -3.83 16.54 -50.88
N GLU A 36 -3.84 15.31 -51.39
CA GLU A 36 -4.85 14.34 -51.88
C GLU A 36 -4.05 13.15 -52.45
N ASN A 37 -4.46 11.90 -52.13
CA ASN A 37 -4.48 10.68 -52.99
C ASN A 37 -3.15 10.20 -53.66
N CYS A 38 -3.01 9.00 -54.27
CA CYS A 38 -3.92 7.89 -54.59
C CYS A 38 -3.20 6.49 -54.58
N LEU A 39 -3.90 5.46 -55.07
CA LEU A 39 -3.60 4.00 -55.16
C LEU A 39 -2.55 3.66 -56.29
N THR A 40 -2.08 2.43 -56.60
CA THR A 40 -2.75 1.12 -56.88
C THR A 40 -1.83 -0.15 -56.74
N THR A 41 -2.32 -1.30 -57.24
CA THR A 41 -1.97 -2.76 -57.15
C THR A 41 -0.76 -3.23 -58.02
N ASP A 42 -0.32 -4.50 -58.19
CA ASP A 42 -0.95 -5.86 -58.30
C ASP A 42 0.01 -7.07 -58.03
N GLU A 43 -0.58 -8.28 -57.81
CA GLU A 43 -0.20 -9.70 -58.17
C GLU A 43 1.25 -10.27 -57.90
N GLU A 44 1.57 -11.58 -57.83
CA GLU A 44 0.91 -12.87 -58.16
C GLU A 44 1.44 -14.09 -57.28
N GLN A 45 1.10 -15.35 -57.62
CA GLN A 45 1.18 -16.57 -56.76
C GLN A 45 2.42 -17.50 -56.97
N PHE A 46 2.67 -18.48 -56.06
CA PHE A 46 2.88 -19.93 -56.37
C PHE A 46 2.84 -20.85 -55.10
N ALA A 47 2.85 -22.18 -55.29
CA ALA A 47 2.13 -23.17 -54.46
C ALA A 47 2.90 -24.01 -53.39
N GLN A 48 2.13 -24.76 -52.57
CA GLN A 48 2.53 -25.74 -51.54
C GLN A 48 2.96 -27.12 -52.10
N LEU A 49 3.51 -27.99 -51.22
CA LEU A 49 3.19 -29.43 -51.15
C LEU A 49 3.58 -30.03 -49.78
N ASP A 50 2.70 -30.85 -49.20
CA ASP A 50 2.90 -31.62 -47.94
C ASP A 50 3.61 -32.97 -48.17
N THR A 51 3.96 -33.72 -47.10
CA THR A 51 3.53 -35.13 -46.85
C THR A 51 4.24 -35.78 -45.64
N GLU A 52 3.45 -36.13 -44.61
CA GLU A 52 3.48 -37.26 -43.65
C GLU A 52 4.72 -37.70 -42.82
N SER A 53 4.41 -38.37 -41.69
CA SER A 53 5.30 -39.04 -40.74
C SER A 53 5.07 -40.55 -40.72
N PRO A 54 5.98 -41.35 -40.14
CA PRO A 54 5.51 -42.37 -39.19
C PRO A 54 6.38 -42.54 -37.94
N SER A 55 5.81 -43.19 -36.93
CA SER A 55 6.35 -43.34 -35.57
C SER A 55 6.89 -44.75 -35.27
N ARG A 56 7.99 -44.86 -34.49
CA ARG A 56 8.20 -46.00 -33.57
C ARG A 56 9.31 -45.82 -32.51
N SER A 57 8.89 -45.80 -31.25
CA SER A 57 9.51 -46.46 -30.08
C SER A 57 11.04 -46.67 -30.01
N GLU A 58 11.74 -45.81 -29.27
CA GLU A 58 12.96 -46.16 -28.52
C GLU A 58 12.82 -45.73 -27.05
N ALA A 59 12.14 -46.56 -26.25
CA ALA A 59 12.25 -46.51 -24.79
C ALA A 59 13.08 -47.72 -24.35
N LEU A 60 14.36 -47.52 -23.98
CA LEU A 60 15.23 -48.41 -23.17
C LEU A 60 16.70 -47.93 -23.08
N ALA A 61 16.97 -46.64 -22.84
CA ALA A 61 18.35 -46.13 -22.77
C ALA A 61 18.59 -44.91 -21.84
N ALA A 62 17.93 -44.84 -20.68
CA ALA A 62 18.09 -43.70 -19.75
C ALA A 62 17.97 -44.06 -18.26
N SER A 63 18.69 -45.08 -17.78
CA SER A 63 18.72 -45.48 -16.36
C SER A 63 20.13 -45.64 -15.79
N ARG A 64 20.95 -44.55 -15.86
CA ARG A 64 22.20 -44.47 -15.08
C ARG A 64 22.81 -43.06 -14.89
N TYR A 65 21.98 -42.03 -14.69
CA TYR A 65 22.43 -40.70 -14.25
C TYR A 65 21.48 -40.14 -13.18
N GLU A 66 21.59 -40.68 -11.96
CA GLU A 66 21.21 -39.95 -10.75
C GLU A 66 22.51 -39.58 -9.99
N ASP A 67 22.45 -38.53 -9.17
CA ASP A 67 23.57 -37.90 -8.46
C ASP A 67 24.65 -37.20 -9.32
N LEU A 68 24.19 -36.34 -10.24
CA LEU A 68 24.93 -35.11 -10.56
C LEU A 68 24.24 -33.92 -9.88
N PRO A 69 24.98 -32.99 -9.23
CA PRO A 69 24.39 -31.79 -8.66
C PRO A 69 23.66 -30.98 -9.75
N ARG A 70 22.34 -30.86 -9.61
CA ARG A 70 21.52 -30.13 -10.57
C ARG A 70 21.88 -28.66 -10.49
N ILE A 71 22.48 -28.12 -11.56
CA ILE A 71 22.72 -26.67 -11.69
C ILE A 71 21.36 -25.97 -11.55
N PRO A 72 21.20 -25.01 -10.61
CA PRO A 72 19.94 -24.30 -10.43
C PRO A 72 19.47 -23.69 -11.75
N SER A 73 18.19 -23.85 -12.08
CA SER A 73 17.64 -23.19 -13.27
C SER A 73 17.54 -21.69 -13.03
N GLY A 74 17.45 -20.89 -14.11
CA GLY A 74 17.23 -19.45 -13.98
C GLY A 74 15.98 -19.11 -13.17
N ALA A 75 14.94 -19.94 -13.23
CA ALA A 75 13.71 -19.79 -12.44
C ALA A 75 13.90 -20.12 -10.95
N ASP A 76 14.83 -21.01 -10.60
CA ASP A 76 15.17 -21.33 -9.21
C ASP A 76 15.95 -20.19 -8.58
N LEU A 77 16.96 -19.65 -9.29
CA LEU A 77 17.72 -18.47 -8.85
C LEU A 77 16.84 -17.22 -8.68
N GLU A 78 15.87 -17.02 -9.57
CA GLU A 78 14.87 -15.96 -9.41
C GLU A 78 13.93 -16.19 -8.21
N ARG A 79 13.63 -17.44 -7.85
CA ARG A 79 12.79 -17.78 -6.70
C ARG A 79 13.55 -17.61 -5.39
N GLU A 80 14.79 -18.09 -5.31
CA GLU A 80 15.69 -17.85 -4.17
C GLU A 80 15.92 -16.36 -3.94
N GLY A 81 16.12 -15.59 -5.02
CA GLY A 81 16.22 -14.14 -4.96
C GLY A 81 14.95 -13.47 -4.39
N ARG A 82 13.75 -13.94 -4.75
CA ARG A 82 12.50 -13.42 -4.17
C ARG A 82 12.28 -13.85 -2.72
N ARG A 83 12.67 -15.08 -2.35
CA ARG A 83 12.64 -15.55 -0.98
C ARG A 83 13.49 -14.66 -0.05
N TRP A 84 14.72 -14.33 -0.45
CA TRP A 84 15.57 -13.39 0.30
C TRP A 84 14.91 -12.01 0.47
N ILE A 85 14.19 -11.52 -0.54
CA ILE A 85 13.45 -10.25 -0.47
C ILE A 85 12.29 -10.35 0.53
N THR A 86 11.55 -11.46 0.54
CA THR A 86 10.51 -11.74 1.54
C THR A 86 11.09 -11.76 2.96
N GLU A 87 12.17 -12.52 3.16
CA GLU A 87 12.88 -12.62 4.45
C GLU A 87 13.37 -11.23 4.92
N HIS A 88 13.96 -10.42 4.03
CA HIS A 88 14.37 -9.05 4.33
C HIS A 88 13.22 -8.15 4.81
N TYR A 89 12.07 -8.16 4.12
CA TYR A 89 10.92 -7.33 4.53
C TYR A 89 10.26 -7.81 5.83
N ILE A 90 10.30 -9.12 6.11
CA ILE A 90 9.90 -9.71 7.39
C ILE A 90 10.84 -9.27 8.53
N GLU A 91 12.15 -9.32 8.31
CA GLU A 91 13.17 -8.96 9.31
C GLU A 91 13.07 -7.48 9.73
N ILE A 92 12.89 -6.55 8.78
CA ILE A 92 12.82 -5.12 9.12
C ILE A 92 11.53 -4.75 9.86
N GLU A 93 10.41 -5.43 9.58
CA GLU A 93 9.14 -5.24 10.31
C GLU A 93 9.23 -5.88 11.71
N ALA A 94 9.79 -7.09 11.82
CA ALA A 94 10.02 -7.73 13.11
C ALA A 94 10.98 -6.91 13.99
N SER A 95 12.02 -6.32 13.41
CA SER A 95 12.94 -5.39 14.10
C SER A 95 12.24 -4.11 14.55
N LEU A 96 11.35 -3.55 13.73
CA LEU A 96 10.52 -2.40 14.10
C LEU A 96 9.59 -2.75 15.27
N ASN A 97 8.96 -3.92 15.27
CA ASN A 97 8.13 -4.40 16.37
C ASN A 97 8.93 -4.70 17.64
N SER A 98 10.12 -5.31 17.55
CA SER A 98 10.99 -5.49 18.72
C SER A 98 11.34 -4.15 19.39
N ARG A 99 11.54 -3.08 18.61
CA ARG A 99 11.80 -1.73 19.14
C ARG A 99 10.56 -1.11 19.79
N ARG A 100 9.38 -1.23 19.18
CA ARG A 100 8.09 -0.87 19.82
C ARG A 100 7.89 -1.60 21.15
N LYS A 101 8.17 -2.90 21.18
CA LYS A 101 8.05 -3.73 22.39
C LYS A 101 8.96 -3.22 23.51
N ILE A 102 10.21 -2.88 23.22
CA ILE A 102 11.13 -2.25 24.19
C ILE A 102 10.60 -0.90 24.69
N MET A 103 10.01 -0.09 23.79
CA MET A 103 9.61 1.27 24.11
C MET A 103 8.27 1.40 24.86
N TYR A 104 7.29 0.55 24.54
CA TYR A 104 5.90 0.70 24.97
C TYR A 104 5.40 -0.39 25.93
N THR A 105 6.23 -1.38 26.29
CA THR A 105 5.85 -2.47 27.20
C THR A 105 6.87 -2.64 28.33
N ASP A 106 6.54 -3.48 29.32
CA ASP A 106 7.42 -3.91 30.41
C ASP A 106 8.37 -5.06 30.01
N ALA A 107 8.65 -5.21 28.71
CA ALA A 107 9.45 -6.31 28.18
C ALA A 107 10.87 -6.39 28.78
N LYS A 108 11.15 -7.51 29.45
CA LYS A 108 12.50 -7.85 29.92
C LYS A 108 13.44 -8.02 28.72
N MET A 109 14.62 -7.39 28.78
CA MET A 109 15.61 -7.41 27.68
C MET A 109 15.99 -8.81 27.19
N MET A 110 16.00 -9.83 28.08
CA MET A 110 16.28 -11.22 27.68
C MET A 110 15.21 -11.84 26.76
N ASN A 111 14.04 -11.22 26.61
CA ASN A 111 12.94 -11.69 25.78
C ASN A 111 12.83 -10.95 24.43
N VAL A 112 13.77 -10.05 24.13
CA VAL A 112 13.78 -9.22 22.91
C VAL A 112 14.27 -9.99 21.68
N PHE A 113 15.19 -10.94 21.87
CA PHE A 113 15.92 -11.61 20.78
C PHE A 113 15.52 -13.08 20.54
N ASN A 114 14.49 -13.58 21.24
CA ASN A 114 14.20 -15.03 21.28
C ASN A 114 13.35 -15.53 20.09
N SER A 115 12.70 -14.65 19.34
CA SER A 115 11.85 -15.01 18.20
C SER A 115 11.56 -13.82 17.29
N VAL A 116 11.07 -14.10 16.07
CA VAL A 116 10.54 -13.08 15.15
C VAL A 116 9.36 -12.37 15.80
N CYS A 117 9.49 -11.05 16.03
CA CYS A 117 8.48 -10.26 16.73
C CYS A 117 7.32 -9.88 15.80
N LYS A 118 6.41 -10.83 15.53
CA LYS A 118 5.23 -10.61 14.67
C LYS A 118 4.31 -9.50 15.19
N CYS A 119 4.05 -9.45 16.50
CA CYS A 119 3.29 -8.39 17.17
C CYS A 119 4.07 -7.90 18.41
N PRO A 120 4.21 -6.57 18.64
CA PRO A 120 4.95 -6.04 19.78
C PRO A 120 4.17 -6.13 21.11
N TYR A 121 2.85 -6.27 21.04
CA TYR A 121 1.95 -6.15 22.18
C TYR A 121 1.28 -7.48 22.54
N GLU A 122 0.78 -7.51 23.77
CA GLU A 122 -0.14 -8.52 24.28
C GLU A 122 -1.33 -7.74 24.85
N LYS A 123 -2.50 -8.36 24.97
CA LYS A 123 -3.72 -7.68 25.44
C LYS A 123 -3.56 -6.98 26.80
N ARG A 124 -2.70 -7.51 27.69
CA ARG A 124 -2.37 -6.88 28.99
C ARG A 124 -1.56 -5.58 28.91
N HIS A 125 -0.87 -5.33 27.79
CA HIS A 125 -0.09 -4.11 27.57
C HIS A 125 -0.98 -2.96 27.03
N LEU A 126 -2.20 -3.27 26.57
CA LEU A 126 -3.10 -2.30 25.96
C LEU A 126 -3.75 -1.40 27.01
N LYS A 127 -3.83 -0.10 26.73
CA LYS A 127 -4.44 0.92 27.61
C LYS A 127 -5.39 1.84 26.83
N PRO A 128 -6.48 2.36 27.44
CA PRO A 128 -7.34 3.32 26.77
C PRO A 128 -6.56 4.56 26.32
N LEU A 129 -6.81 5.02 25.10
CA LEU A 129 -6.21 6.25 24.57
C LEU A 129 -6.65 7.47 25.39
N ASN A 130 -5.67 8.22 25.92
CA ASN A 130 -5.93 9.50 26.55
C ASN A 130 -5.70 10.64 25.55
N TYR A 131 -6.78 11.10 24.90
CA TYR A 131 -6.71 12.20 23.91
C TYR A 131 -6.10 13.50 24.48
N LYS A 132 -6.20 13.76 25.79
CA LYS A 132 -5.60 14.96 26.40
C LYS A 132 -4.07 14.93 26.32
N ASN A 133 -3.48 13.75 26.50
CA ASN A 133 -2.04 13.55 26.49
C ASN A 133 -1.50 13.09 25.12
N TYR A 134 -2.38 12.78 24.17
CA TYR A 134 -1.98 12.35 22.83
C TYR A 134 -1.30 13.50 22.06
N SER A 135 -0.16 13.18 21.45
CA SER A 135 0.69 14.08 20.65
C SER A 135 1.05 13.52 19.26
N GLY A 136 0.47 12.38 18.87
CA GLY A 136 0.83 11.69 17.63
C GLY A 136 2.08 10.82 17.78
N LEU A 137 2.88 10.74 16.71
CA LEU A 137 4.15 10.03 16.71
C LEU A 137 5.19 10.82 17.52
N SER A 138 5.88 10.11 18.42
CA SER A 138 7.00 10.66 19.18
C SER A 138 8.27 10.76 18.32
N ARG A 139 9.28 11.49 18.80
CA ARG A 139 10.61 11.53 18.14
C ARG A 139 11.26 10.15 18.03
N ALA A 140 11.01 9.25 18.99
CA ALA A 140 11.52 7.89 18.93
C ALA A 140 10.79 7.06 17.85
N ASP A 141 9.48 7.28 17.63
CA ASP A 141 8.77 6.66 16.49
C ASP A 141 9.37 7.10 15.16
N PHE A 142 9.62 8.40 14.98
CA PHE A 142 10.27 8.92 13.78
C PHE A 142 11.65 8.28 13.55
N ILE A 143 12.48 8.12 14.58
CA ILE A 143 13.77 7.42 14.45
C ILE A 143 13.55 5.95 14.05
N MET A 144 12.64 5.23 14.72
CA MET A 144 12.35 3.83 14.39
C MET A 144 11.87 3.63 12.94
N LEU A 145 11.03 4.56 12.47
CA LEU A 145 10.45 4.59 11.13
C LEU A 145 11.45 5.08 10.06
N TYR A 146 12.40 5.94 10.43
CA TYR A 146 13.51 6.33 9.56
C TYR A 146 14.42 5.13 9.26
N ASP A 147 14.78 4.35 10.28
CA ASP A 147 15.57 3.12 10.09
C ASP A 147 14.81 2.11 9.21
N TYR A 148 13.50 1.95 9.44
CA TYR A 148 12.65 1.08 8.63
C TYR A 148 12.56 1.54 7.17
N ALA A 149 12.34 2.84 6.92
CA ALA A 149 12.27 3.41 5.58
C ALA A 149 13.61 3.30 4.83
N THR A 150 14.73 3.58 5.51
CA THR A 150 16.07 3.52 4.91
C THR A 150 16.55 2.09 4.62
N ALA A 151 15.96 1.09 5.28
CA ALA A 151 16.16 -0.33 5.00
C ALA A 151 15.37 -0.85 3.78
N PHE A 152 14.51 -0.05 3.14
CA PHE A 152 13.80 -0.47 1.93
C PHE A 152 14.79 -0.75 0.78
N LEU A 153 14.53 -1.82 0.03
CA LEU A 153 15.38 -2.19 -1.10
C LEU A 153 15.35 -1.10 -2.18
N ASP A 154 16.52 -0.83 -2.78
CA ASP A 154 16.73 0.29 -3.70
C ASP A 154 16.46 1.71 -3.15
N PHE A 155 16.13 1.92 -1.86
CA PHE A 155 15.92 3.26 -1.25
C PHE A 155 17.06 4.23 -1.54
N LYS A 156 18.32 3.76 -1.49
CA LYS A 156 19.52 4.56 -1.76
C LYS A 156 19.54 5.17 -3.17
N LYS A 157 18.84 4.57 -4.15
CA LYS A 157 18.77 5.01 -5.56
C LYS A 157 17.79 6.16 -5.82
N LEU A 158 16.93 6.48 -4.85
CA LEU A 158 16.03 7.63 -4.91
C LEU A 158 16.78 8.95 -4.71
N GLU A 159 16.26 10.05 -5.26
CA GLU A 159 16.75 11.40 -4.98
C GLU A 159 16.41 11.83 -3.54
N THR A 160 17.04 12.89 -3.02
CA THR A 160 16.82 13.34 -1.63
C THR A 160 15.36 13.77 -1.36
N SER A 161 14.74 14.45 -2.32
CA SER A 161 13.31 14.81 -2.30
C SER A 161 12.39 13.58 -2.30
N GLU A 162 12.72 12.57 -3.11
CA GLU A 162 12.00 11.30 -3.20
C GLU A 162 12.15 10.48 -1.92
N LYS A 163 13.34 10.49 -1.29
CA LYS A 163 13.60 9.85 0.02
C LYS A 163 12.74 10.47 1.14
N HIS A 164 12.67 11.80 1.21
CA HIS A 164 11.79 12.50 2.16
C HIS A 164 10.31 12.16 1.92
N THR A 165 9.90 12.15 0.65
CA THR A 165 8.54 11.76 0.23
C THR A 165 8.20 10.32 0.65
N LEU A 166 9.07 9.35 0.38
CA LEU A 166 8.86 7.95 0.76
C LEU A 166 8.78 7.78 2.27
N TYR A 167 9.67 8.44 3.02
CA TYR A 167 9.65 8.42 4.48
C TYR A 167 8.33 8.98 5.06
N ARG A 168 7.77 10.04 4.46
CA ARG A 168 6.43 10.57 4.82
C ARG A 168 5.32 9.54 4.63
N TYR A 169 5.29 8.88 3.48
CA TYR A 169 4.31 7.83 3.24
C TYR A 169 4.53 6.61 4.13
N VAL A 170 5.77 6.23 4.44
CA VAL A 170 6.07 5.16 5.40
C VAL A 170 5.47 5.46 6.78
N CYS A 171 5.66 6.65 7.34
CA CYS A 171 5.09 6.99 8.65
C CYS A 171 3.55 6.93 8.68
N GLY A 172 2.89 7.38 7.61
CA GLY A 172 1.43 7.34 7.52
C GLY A 172 0.87 5.94 7.29
N VAL A 173 1.44 5.19 6.36
CA VAL A 173 1.05 3.80 6.06
C VAL A 173 1.29 2.90 7.29
N ASP A 174 2.39 3.11 8.01
CA ASP A 174 2.67 2.43 9.28
C ASP A 174 1.57 2.69 10.32
N SER A 175 1.19 3.96 10.53
CA SER A 175 0.11 4.35 11.45
C SER A 175 -1.22 3.66 11.13
N LEU A 176 -1.62 3.64 9.86
CA LEU A 176 -2.90 3.03 9.42
C LEU A 176 -2.85 1.50 9.44
N MET A 177 -1.86 0.89 8.76
CA MET A 177 -1.83 -0.57 8.57
C MET A 177 -1.46 -1.31 9.85
N ASN A 178 -0.61 -0.76 10.73
CA ASN A 178 -0.36 -1.39 12.03
C ASN A 178 -1.61 -1.35 12.92
N SER A 179 -2.41 -0.28 12.84
CA SER A 179 -3.66 -0.20 13.60
C SER A 179 -4.63 -1.32 13.16
N ALA A 180 -4.69 -1.61 11.85
CA ALA A 180 -5.39 -2.76 11.30
C ALA A 180 -4.85 -4.10 11.84
N TYR A 181 -3.54 -4.33 11.65
CA TYR A 181 -2.90 -5.60 11.98
C TYR A 181 -2.89 -5.89 13.50
N PHE A 182 -2.55 -4.92 14.35
CA PHE A 182 -2.57 -5.10 15.80
C PHE A 182 -4.00 -5.28 16.33
N THR A 183 -5.00 -4.63 15.75
CA THR A 183 -6.41 -4.88 16.11
C THR A 183 -6.81 -6.31 15.74
N SER A 184 -6.50 -6.76 14.52
CA SER A 184 -6.75 -8.13 14.04
C SER A 184 -6.10 -9.18 14.95
N CYS A 185 -4.87 -8.94 15.43
CA CYS A 185 -4.16 -9.90 16.28
C CYS A 185 -4.62 -9.93 17.74
N LEU A 186 -5.24 -8.86 18.28
CA LEU A 186 -5.37 -8.67 19.73
C LEU A 186 -6.78 -8.37 20.25
N ALA A 187 -7.63 -7.68 19.48
CA ALA A 187 -8.82 -7.03 20.03
C ALA A 187 -9.99 -6.77 19.04
N TYR A 188 -10.03 -7.47 17.90
CA TYR A 188 -11.12 -7.35 16.93
C TYR A 188 -12.47 -7.82 17.50
N ASP A 189 -12.49 -8.87 18.32
CA ASP A 189 -13.71 -9.34 18.97
C ASP A 189 -14.18 -8.38 20.08
N ASP A 190 -13.23 -7.77 20.81
CA ASP A 190 -13.49 -6.78 21.86
C ASP A 190 -13.94 -5.41 21.34
N LYS A 191 -13.94 -5.20 20.01
CA LYS A 191 -14.27 -3.93 19.37
C LYS A 191 -13.36 -2.78 19.83
N TRP A 192 -12.05 -3.04 19.88
CA TRP A 192 -11.05 -2.03 20.19
C TRP A 192 -10.15 -1.74 18.98
N VAL A 193 -10.11 -0.47 18.55
CA VAL A 193 -9.11 0.04 17.61
C VAL A 193 -7.79 0.18 18.36
N VAL A 194 -6.83 -0.72 18.10
CA VAL A 194 -5.48 -0.67 18.66
C VAL A 194 -4.59 0.24 17.82
N LEU A 195 -3.79 1.09 18.46
CA LEU A 195 -2.86 2.02 17.82
C LEU A 195 -1.41 1.52 17.86
N SER A 196 -0.56 2.14 17.05
CA SER A 196 0.89 1.85 17.00
C SER A 196 1.61 2.02 18.35
N SER A 197 1.09 2.84 19.27
CA SER A 197 1.60 3.09 20.63
C SER A 197 1.17 2.08 21.70
N GLY A 198 0.35 1.08 21.35
CA GLY A 198 -0.28 0.16 22.32
C GLY A 198 -1.47 0.77 23.06
N GLU A 199 -1.92 1.96 22.66
CA GLU A 199 -3.19 2.54 23.13
C GLU A 199 -4.37 2.00 22.32
N TYR A 200 -5.58 2.03 22.88
CA TYR A 200 -6.79 1.62 22.16
C TYR A 200 -8.00 2.55 22.33
N ILE A 201 -8.92 2.50 21.37
CA ILE A 201 -10.23 3.16 21.41
C ILE A 201 -11.31 2.09 21.33
N CYS A 202 -12.24 2.06 22.28
CA CYS A 202 -13.43 1.20 22.19
C CYS A 202 -14.41 1.78 21.17
N ILE A 203 -14.91 0.95 20.25
CA ILE A 203 -15.89 1.38 19.21
C ILE A 203 -17.28 0.75 19.37
N ASP A 204 -17.48 -0.04 20.42
CA ASP A 204 -18.80 -0.48 20.87
C ASP A 204 -19.04 -0.06 22.34
N PRO A 205 -19.92 0.92 22.62
CA PRO A 205 -20.59 1.79 21.64
C PRO A 205 -19.60 2.70 20.90
N MET A 206 -19.97 3.14 19.70
CA MET A 206 -19.15 4.07 18.91
C MET A 206 -18.98 5.40 19.66
N PRO A 207 -17.76 5.94 19.80
CA PRO A 207 -17.53 7.24 20.43
C PRO A 207 -18.31 8.36 19.75
N MET A 208 -18.82 9.30 20.56
CA MET A 208 -19.43 10.54 20.09
C MET A 208 -18.46 11.34 19.20
N THR A 209 -18.95 12.16 18.27
CA THR A 209 -18.08 12.95 17.39
C THR A 209 -17.52 14.20 18.08
N GLY A 210 -18.23 14.72 19.10
CA GLY A 210 -18.00 16.03 19.70
C GLY A 210 -18.68 17.17 18.92
N ASP A 211 -19.54 16.88 17.96
CA ASP A 211 -20.47 17.83 17.33
C ASP A 211 -21.86 17.81 17.99
N GLU A 212 -22.11 16.87 18.89
CA GLU A 212 -23.39 16.75 19.60
C GLU A 212 -23.65 18.00 20.46
N PRO A 213 -24.89 18.55 20.50
CA PRO A 213 -25.17 19.80 21.22
C PRO A 213 -24.81 19.79 22.72
N TRP A 214 -24.81 18.62 23.33
CA TRP A 214 -24.46 18.41 24.74
C TRP A 214 -22.97 18.11 24.98
N ALA A 215 -22.18 17.83 23.93
CA ALA A 215 -20.79 17.40 24.06
C ALA A 215 -19.94 18.42 24.83
N GLN A 216 -20.18 19.72 24.63
CA GLN A 216 -19.43 20.79 25.32
C GLN A 216 -19.48 20.70 26.86
N HIS A 217 -20.52 20.09 27.43
CA HIS A 217 -20.63 19.90 28.88
C HIS A 217 -19.78 18.75 29.44
N LEU A 218 -19.21 17.89 28.59
CA LEU A 218 -18.35 16.77 28.98
C LEU A 218 -16.86 17.12 29.00
N PHE A 219 -16.47 18.29 28.52
CA PHE A 219 -15.08 18.74 28.43
C PHE A 219 -14.81 19.90 29.39
N SER A 220 -13.59 19.94 29.94
CA SER A 220 -13.21 20.95 30.94
C SER A 220 -13.08 22.35 30.33
N ASN A 221 -12.77 22.43 29.03
CA ASN A 221 -12.64 23.66 28.26
C ASN A 221 -12.87 23.37 26.75
N LYS A 222 -12.83 24.43 25.91
CA LYS A 222 -13.01 24.30 24.45
C LYS A 222 -11.85 23.60 23.73
N GLU A 223 -10.64 23.68 24.29
CA GLU A 223 -9.43 23.09 23.72
C GLU A 223 -9.47 21.55 23.84
N ASP A 224 -9.84 21.02 25.02
CA ASP A 224 -10.11 19.61 25.26
C ASP A 224 -11.14 19.04 24.27
N LEU A 225 -12.25 19.76 24.06
CA LEU A 225 -13.28 19.39 23.09
C LEU A 225 -12.70 19.36 21.66
N GLN A 226 -12.00 20.42 21.25
CA GLN A 226 -11.43 20.48 19.90
C GLN A 226 -10.37 19.41 19.67
N LYS A 227 -9.54 19.11 20.68
CA LYS A 227 -8.55 18.03 20.69
C LYS A 227 -9.20 16.67 20.56
N TYR A 228 -10.28 16.41 21.31
CA TYR A 228 -11.09 15.20 21.19
C TYR A 228 -11.64 15.02 19.77
N LYS A 229 -12.34 16.03 19.24
CA LYS A 229 -12.94 16.02 17.88
C LYS A 229 -11.92 15.73 16.78
N SER A 230 -10.69 16.19 16.99
CA SER A 230 -9.58 16.04 16.04
C SER A 230 -8.90 14.66 16.07
N ILE A 231 -9.13 13.86 17.12
CA ILE A 231 -8.41 12.60 17.34
C ILE A 231 -9.36 11.41 17.35
N ILE A 232 -10.35 11.43 18.25
CA ILE A 232 -11.15 10.24 18.58
C ILE A 232 -12.07 9.82 17.43
N PRO A 233 -12.90 10.71 16.82
CA PRO A 233 -13.83 10.30 15.78
C PRO A 233 -13.11 9.78 14.54
N TRP A 234 -12.03 10.46 14.13
CA TRP A 234 -11.19 10.04 13.00
C TRP A 234 -10.59 8.64 13.24
N LYS A 235 -9.96 8.42 14.40
CA LYS A 235 -9.35 7.12 14.72
C LYS A 235 -10.39 6.01 14.93
N ALA A 236 -11.55 6.31 15.49
CA ALA A 236 -12.66 5.36 15.59
C ALA A 236 -13.21 4.98 14.20
N GLY A 237 -13.26 5.95 13.27
CA GLY A 237 -13.64 5.74 11.87
C GLY A 237 -12.78 4.72 11.12
N LEU A 238 -11.51 4.55 11.50
CA LEU A 238 -10.63 3.50 10.97
C LEU A 238 -11.22 2.09 11.16
N TRP A 239 -12.15 1.90 12.10
CA TRP A 239 -12.84 0.64 12.29
C TRP A 239 -13.50 0.12 11.01
N SER A 240 -14.35 0.95 10.39
CA SER A 240 -15.11 0.56 9.20
C SER A 240 -14.32 0.73 7.90
N THR A 241 -13.39 1.69 7.83
CA THR A 241 -12.67 2.02 6.59
C THR A 241 -11.43 1.14 6.34
N ILE A 242 -10.82 0.60 7.40
CA ILE A 242 -9.52 -0.10 7.35
C ILE A 242 -9.53 -1.41 8.11
N ILE A 243 -10.00 -1.41 9.36
CA ILE A 243 -9.83 -2.55 10.27
C ILE A 243 -10.74 -3.71 9.87
N VAL A 244 -12.04 -3.47 9.67
CA VAL A 244 -12.98 -4.51 9.21
C VAL A 244 -12.53 -5.14 7.89
N PRO A 245 -12.26 -4.39 6.80
CA PRO A 245 -11.75 -4.97 5.55
C PRO A 245 -10.44 -5.76 5.72
N PHE A 246 -9.52 -5.31 6.58
CA PHE A 246 -8.27 -6.03 6.84
C PHE A 246 -8.48 -7.34 7.60
N CYS A 247 -9.40 -7.35 8.58
CA CYS A 247 -9.71 -8.54 9.37
C CYS A 247 -10.49 -9.57 8.54
N GLU A 248 -11.42 -9.13 7.69
CA GLU A 248 -12.13 -9.97 6.73
C GLU A 248 -11.18 -10.63 5.72
N LEU A 249 -10.09 -9.95 5.35
CA LEU A 249 -9.02 -10.53 4.54
C LEU A 249 -8.15 -11.53 5.30
N ASN A 250 -8.20 -11.64 6.64
CA ASN A 250 -7.40 -12.57 7.44
C ASN A 250 -5.90 -12.58 7.02
N VAL A 251 -5.30 -11.38 6.97
CA VAL A 251 -3.94 -11.16 6.45
C VAL A 251 -2.90 -11.74 7.41
N GLN A 252 -2.06 -12.64 6.91
CA GLN A 252 -0.96 -13.23 7.68
C GLN A 252 0.23 -12.26 7.79
N PHE A 253 1.14 -12.50 8.74
CA PHE A 253 2.26 -11.56 9.00
C PHE A 253 3.17 -11.37 7.78
N GLU A 254 3.47 -12.45 7.07
CA GLU A 254 4.29 -12.50 5.87
C GLU A 254 3.64 -11.69 4.73
N GLU A 255 2.33 -11.87 4.53
CA GLU A 255 1.53 -11.06 3.59
C GLU A 255 1.52 -9.58 4.00
N PHE A 256 1.34 -9.29 5.29
CA PHE A 256 1.30 -7.94 5.85
C PHE A 256 2.61 -7.18 5.62
N CYS A 257 3.77 -7.80 5.87
CA CYS A 257 5.08 -7.17 5.66
C CYS A 257 5.26 -6.74 4.20
N LEU A 258 4.96 -7.65 3.26
CA LEU A 258 5.05 -7.39 1.83
C LEU A 258 4.01 -6.38 1.34
N LEU A 259 2.77 -6.47 1.81
CA LEU A 259 1.67 -5.56 1.45
C LEU A 259 1.94 -4.13 1.96
N LYS A 260 2.50 -3.99 3.15
CA LYS A 260 2.89 -2.70 3.73
C LYS A 260 4.00 -2.04 2.92
N ALA A 261 5.06 -2.78 2.58
CA ALA A 261 6.11 -2.30 1.70
C ALA A 261 5.57 -1.91 0.31
N LEU A 262 4.71 -2.76 -0.28
CA LEU A 262 4.08 -2.52 -1.58
C LEU A 262 3.21 -1.26 -1.56
N THR A 263 2.47 -1.03 -0.47
CA THR A 263 1.64 0.16 -0.25
C THR A 263 2.48 1.43 -0.21
N CYS A 264 3.56 1.45 0.59
CA CYS A 264 4.49 2.58 0.65
C CYS A 264 5.07 2.93 -0.73
N TRP A 265 5.53 1.93 -1.51
CA TRP A 265 6.01 2.15 -2.87
C TRP A 265 4.91 2.62 -3.83
N HIS A 266 3.70 2.04 -3.74
CA HIS A 266 2.58 2.38 -4.62
C HIS A 266 2.11 3.82 -4.44
N ILE A 267 1.90 4.25 -3.20
CA ILE A 267 1.41 5.59 -2.87
C ILE A 267 2.48 6.65 -3.20
N SER A 268 3.75 6.39 -2.90
CA SER A 268 4.84 7.33 -3.19
C SER A 268 5.07 7.58 -4.69
N ARG A 269 4.67 6.64 -5.56
CA ARG A 269 4.86 6.67 -7.02
C ARG A 269 4.42 8.00 -7.66
N TYR A 270 3.30 8.56 -7.19
CA TYR A 270 2.67 9.74 -7.78
C TYR A 270 3.45 11.04 -7.55
N LYS A 271 4.40 11.04 -6.60
CA LYS A 271 5.22 12.19 -6.20
C LYS A 271 6.70 12.07 -6.63
N PHE A 272 7.10 10.93 -7.19
CA PHE A 272 8.47 10.69 -7.68
C PHE A 272 8.71 11.22 -9.09
N GLY A 273 9.97 11.55 -9.41
CA GLY A 273 10.44 11.87 -10.76
C GLY A 273 10.58 10.64 -11.65
N ASP A 274 11.05 10.81 -12.89
CA ASP A 274 11.14 9.69 -13.84
C ASP A 274 12.06 8.55 -13.39
N ASN A 275 13.14 8.87 -12.67
CA ASN A 275 14.04 7.85 -12.14
C ASN A 275 13.41 7.12 -10.94
N GLY A 276 12.90 7.84 -9.93
CA GLY A 276 12.22 7.22 -8.80
C GLY A 276 10.98 6.41 -9.21
N ARG A 277 10.24 6.84 -10.25
CA ARG A 277 9.13 6.06 -10.83
C ARG A 277 9.59 4.72 -11.43
N LYS A 278 10.78 4.64 -12.05
CA LYS A 278 11.37 3.37 -12.53
C LYS A 278 11.77 2.47 -11.36
N VAL A 279 12.41 3.02 -10.32
CA VAL A 279 12.76 2.29 -9.09
C VAL A 279 11.50 1.73 -8.42
N CYS A 280 10.49 2.58 -8.21
CA CYS A 280 9.19 2.22 -7.67
C CYS A 280 8.51 1.10 -8.48
N HIS A 281 8.45 1.21 -9.81
CA HIS A 281 7.85 0.17 -10.65
C HIS A 281 8.56 -1.18 -10.48
N LYS A 282 9.89 -1.21 -10.53
CA LYS A 282 10.68 -2.42 -10.29
C LYS A 282 10.39 -3.01 -8.90
N GLN A 283 10.38 -2.18 -7.85
CA GLN A 283 10.12 -2.64 -6.48
C GLN A 283 8.69 -3.19 -6.32
N ARG A 284 7.67 -2.53 -6.89
CA ARG A 284 6.28 -3.03 -6.89
C ARG A 284 6.15 -4.38 -7.60
N ASP A 285 6.73 -4.52 -8.78
CA ASP A 285 6.65 -5.76 -9.56
C ASP A 285 7.32 -6.95 -8.85
N ILE A 286 8.46 -6.70 -8.18
CA ILE A 286 9.14 -7.68 -7.34
C ILE A 286 8.27 -8.05 -6.13
N LEU A 287 7.75 -7.06 -5.40
CA LEU A 287 6.92 -7.28 -4.20
C LEU A 287 5.63 -8.04 -4.53
N ILE A 288 4.99 -7.78 -5.67
CA ILE A 288 3.81 -8.52 -6.13
C ILE A 288 4.15 -10.00 -6.38
N ARG A 289 5.32 -10.29 -6.97
CA ARG A 289 5.78 -11.69 -7.17
C ARG A 289 6.15 -12.37 -5.85
N CYS A 290 6.77 -11.65 -4.92
CA CYS A 290 7.05 -12.16 -3.56
C CYS A 290 5.74 -12.47 -2.82
N LEU A 291 4.73 -11.61 -2.95
CA LEU A 291 3.41 -11.82 -2.34
C LEU A 291 2.71 -13.02 -2.98
N HIS A 292 2.80 -13.20 -4.30
CA HIS A 292 2.31 -14.40 -4.98
C HIS A 292 3.00 -15.68 -4.49
N ASP A 293 4.32 -15.68 -4.31
CA ASP A 293 5.05 -16.83 -3.77
C ASP A 293 4.55 -17.18 -2.36
N VAL A 294 4.39 -16.19 -1.46
CA VAL A 294 3.82 -16.38 -0.11
C VAL A 294 2.38 -16.91 -0.17
N CYS A 295 1.54 -16.34 -1.04
CA CYS A 295 0.16 -16.81 -1.23
C CYS A 295 0.09 -18.22 -1.84
N SER A 296 1.15 -18.69 -2.52
CA SER A 296 1.24 -20.04 -3.10
C SER A 296 1.49 -21.14 -2.07
N GLU A 297 1.85 -20.78 -0.84
CA GLU A 297 1.95 -21.70 0.29
C GLU A 297 0.61 -21.87 1.04
N LEU A 298 -0.41 -21.06 0.68
CA LEU A 298 -1.75 -21.08 1.28
C LEU A 298 -2.75 -21.88 0.42
N VAL A 299 -3.89 -22.23 1.03
CA VAL A 299 -4.98 -22.92 0.33
C VAL A 299 -5.85 -21.90 -0.41
N GLY A 300 -5.88 -21.98 -1.74
CA GLY A 300 -6.71 -21.14 -2.62
C GLY A 300 -6.04 -20.90 -3.98
N ASP A 301 -6.58 -19.97 -4.77
CA ASP A 301 -5.84 -19.39 -5.90
C ASP A 301 -4.92 -18.25 -5.39
N PRO A 302 -3.60 -18.35 -5.56
CA PRO A 302 -2.67 -17.28 -5.16
C PRO A 302 -2.90 -15.99 -5.95
N SER A 303 -3.41 -16.05 -7.18
CA SER A 303 -3.68 -14.87 -8.01
C SER A 303 -4.88 -14.07 -7.50
N GLU A 304 -6.00 -14.74 -7.20
CA GLU A 304 -7.14 -14.15 -6.51
C GLU A 304 -6.74 -13.55 -5.15
N ARG A 305 -5.96 -14.29 -4.35
CA ARG A 305 -5.47 -13.81 -3.04
C ARG A 305 -4.66 -12.52 -3.17
N VAL A 306 -3.67 -12.48 -4.07
CA VAL A 306 -2.88 -11.28 -4.36
C VAL A 306 -3.75 -10.13 -4.87
N GLY A 307 -4.75 -10.42 -5.71
CA GLY A 307 -5.71 -9.43 -6.20
C GLY A 307 -6.47 -8.75 -5.05
N ASN A 308 -7.02 -9.55 -4.13
CA ASN A 308 -7.76 -9.05 -2.97
C ASN A 308 -6.88 -8.20 -2.03
N LEU A 309 -5.63 -8.63 -1.79
CA LEU A 309 -4.66 -7.85 -1.00
C LEU A 309 -4.28 -6.54 -1.69
N ILE A 310 -4.13 -6.52 -3.02
CA ILE A 310 -3.85 -5.28 -3.78
C ILE A 310 -5.05 -4.32 -3.76
N LEU A 311 -6.29 -4.82 -3.81
CA LEU A 311 -7.49 -3.98 -3.73
C LEU A 311 -7.57 -3.22 -2.41
N PHE A 312 -7.18 -3.84 -1.29
CA PHE A 312 -7.10 -3.20 0.04
C PHE A 312 -6.18 -1.96 0.09
N ILE A 313 -5.15 -1.89 -0.78
CA ILE A 313 -4.28 -0.71 -0.88
C ILE A 313 -5.09 0.55 -1.20
N SER A 314 -6.22 0.42 -1.91
CA SER A 314 -7.14 1.52 -2.22
C SER A 314 -7.75 2.13 -0.95
N CYS A 315 -8.13 1.30 0.02
CA CYS A 315 -8.64 1.73 1.33
C CYS A 315 -7.57 2.54 2.07
N VAL A 316 -6.34 2.00 2.15
CA VAL A 316 -5.21 2.70 2.79
C VAL A 316 -4.90 4.02 2.09
N PHE A 317 -4.93 4.07 0.76
CA PHE A 317 -4.66 5.30 -0.01
C PHE A 317 -5.71 6.39 0.22
N GLN A 318 -7.00 6.04 0.24
CA GLN A 318 -8.06 7.00 0.56
C GLN A 318 -7.89 7.57 1.99
N GLN A 319 -7.65 6.70 2.98
CA GLN A 319 -7.48 7.12 4.37
C GLN A 319 -6.18 7.90 4.60
N MET A 320 -5.14 7.67 3.79
CA MET A 320 -3.93 8.51 3.76
C MET A 320 -4.24 9.94 3.30
N LEU A 321 -5.07 10.11 2.26
CA LEU A 321 -5.47 11.45 1.77
C LEU A 321 -6.33 12.19 2.81
N GLU A 322 -7.29 11.49 3.42
CA GLU A 322 -8.12 12.04 4.48
C GLU A 322 -7.28 12.44 5.71
N MET A 323 -6.33 11.59 6.14
CA MET A 323 -5.40 11.92 7.23
C MET A 323 -4.52 13.13 6.91
N ILE A 324 -3.99 13.27 5.69
CA ILE A 324 -3.21 14.44 5.27
C ILE A 324 -4.10 15.69 5.32
N ASN A 325 -5.32 15.64 4.80
CA ASN A 325 -6.27 16.75 4.85
C ASN A 325 -6.58 17.16 6.31
N SER A 326 -6.81 16.19 7.20
CA SER A 326 -6.98 16.46 8.64
C SER A 326 -5.75 17.14 9.23
N LEU A 327 -4.54 16.62 9.00
CA LEU A 327 -3.31 17.19 9.56
C LEU A 327 -2.99 18.60 9.01
N VAL A 328 -3.30 18.88 7.75
CA VAL A 328 -3.23 20.22 7.16
C VAL A 328 -4.21 21.16 7.87
N MET A 329 -5.45 20.74 8.12
CA MET A 329 -6.41 21.55 8.88
C MET A 329 -5.94 21.80 10.32
N LEU A 330 -5.40 20.78 11.00
CA LEU A 330 -4.92 20.91 12.38
C LEU A 330 -3.72 21.86 12.52
N THR A 331 -2.81 21.83 11.54
CA THR A 331 -1.65 22.74 11.51
C THR A 331 -2.02 24.16 11.04
N PHE A 332 -2.96 24.31 10.09
CA PHE A 332 -3.42 25.61 9.61
C PHE A 332 -4.21 26.41 10.67
N PHE A 333 -5.08 25.73 11.44
CA PHE A 333 -5.85 26.37 12.51
C PHE A 333 -5.12 26.40 13.87
N ASP A 334 -3.85 25.97 13.91
CA ASP A 334 -3.00 25.82 15.10
C ASP A 334 -3.73 25.17 16.29
N ILE A 335 -4.53 24.14 16.00
CA ILE A 335 -5.35 23.41 16.98
C ILE A 335 -4.47 22.61 17.96
N PHE A 336 -3.19 22.43 17.62
CA PHE A 336 -2.21 21.66 18.39
C PHE A 336 -0.84 22.36 18.43
N ASP A 337 -0.23 22.34 19.61
CA ASP A 337 1.23 22.28 19.76
C ASP A 337 1.76 20.92 19.26
N CYS A 338 1.65 20.68 17.94
CA CYS A 338 2.39 19.62 17.27
C CYS A 338 3.89 19.88 17.44
N ASP A 339 4.67 18.83 17.71
CA ASP A 339 6.14 18.89 17.74
C ASP A 339 6.66 19.59 16.48
N ALA A 340 7.71 20.42 16.60
CA ALA A 340 8.33 21.09 15.47
C ALA A 340 8.67 20.11 14.33
N VAL A 341 9.11 18.89 14.67
CA VAL A 341 9.37 17.81 13.70
C VAL A 341 8.10 17.43 12.92
N LEU A 342 6.94 17.34 13.58
CA LEU A 342 5.65 17.09 12.93
C LEU A 342 5.23 18.28 12.04
N LYS A 343 5.39 19.54 12.52
CA LYS A 343 5.06 20.73 11.72
C LYS A 343 5.93 20.80 10.45
N GLU A 344 7.23 20.54 10.53
CA GLU A 344 8.15 20.44 9.38
C GLU A 344 7.83 19.27 8.43
N PHE A 345 7.34 18.15 8.97
CA PHE A 345 6.98 16.96 8.19
C PHE A 345 5.86 17.24 7.17
N PHE A 346 4.95 18.18 7.48
CA PHE A 346 3.79 18.49 6.63
C PHE A 346 3.85 19.87 5.94
N ALA A 347 4.63 20.84 6.45
CA ALA A 347 4.72 22.20 5.89
C ALA A 347 5.14 22.27 4.40
N HIS A 348 5.81 21.22 3.89
CA HIS A 348 6.42 21.18 2.55
C HIS A 348 5.50 20.73 1.41
N GLU A 349 4.20 20.49 1.63
CA GLU A 349 3.25 20.19 0.53
C GLU A 349 2.61 21.44 -0.11
N SER A 350 3.09 22.64 0.24
CA SER A 350 2.58 23.93 -0.28
C SER A 350 3.13 24.30 -1.68
N TYR A 351 2.90 23.49 -2.71
CA TYR A 351 3.15 23.83 -4.13
C TYR A 351 2.15 23.17 -5.10
#